data_AF-A0A7S2NBH1-F1
#
_entry.id   AF-A0A7S2NBH1-F1
#
_cell.length_a   1.000
_cell.length_b   1.000
_cell.length_c   1.000
_cell.angle_alpha   90.00
_cell.angle_beta   90.00
_cell.angle_gamma   90.00
#
_symmetry.space_group_name_H-M   'P 1'
#
loop_
_entity.id
_entity.type
_entity.pdbx_description
1 polymer ?
#
loop_
_entity_poly.entity_id
_entity_poly.type
_entity_poly.pdbx_seq_one_letter_code
_entity_poly.pdbx_strand_id
1 'polypeptide(L)'
;APDCYTKDIDNYGNVGVNVLTTGKLIVKEFSKYTNTLLFTIANEMTVNDKNGFAAFPCVKAYTRDIHRYQASCSESMRRVPLIYADMDIGDDRTIVGEYMSCEVESPDDAVDAYGINVYSWCDEGYPDDTGVSNFNYSPYLSIKNGFQGFGKPVLFTEFGCNIGEFETHCPYKGGRTWPDVEVIMHTMGEELSGAVAFEFSMEKNEYGLALTPGFLEGQSEIYLLDNYYALQKQFKKNNVSSRWDARDPASAMADCKWTPDSVAAMSAKHVRTRCPDFDKGRELQRRRGTDRIVSWEKLPPAPRAPLTDVNGQAECPADKVTPESYKEGCCHMKCADSS
;
A
#
# COMPACT_ATOMS: atom_id res chain seq x y z
N ALA A 1 14.21 10.38 -13.76
CA ALA A 1 13.51 11.62 -14.20
C ALA A 1 14.50 12.61 -14.80
N PRO A 2 14.22 13.32 -15.90
CA PRO A 2 12.91 13.49 -16.55
C PRO A 2 12.54 12.40 -17.57
N ASP A 3 13.45 11.49 -17.92
CA ASP A 3 13.28 10.62 -19.10
C ASP A 3 12.62 9.26 -18.81
N CYS A 4 11.75 9.18 -17.81
CA CYS A 4 11.23 7.90 -17.30
C CYS A 4 10.46 7.09 -18.35
N TYR A 5 9.83 7.76 -19.32
CA TYR A 5 9.08 7.16 -20.42
C TYR A 5 9.74 7.32 -21.79
N THR A 6 10.89 7.99 -21.87
CA THR A 6 11.45 8.44 -23.15
C THR A 6 12.87 7.95 -23.39
N LYS A 7 13.53 7.43 -22.35
CA LYS A 7 14.87 6.86 -22.47
C LYS A 7 14.80 5.37 -22.76
N ASP A 8 15.42 4.98 -23.86
CA ASP A 8 15.70 3.57 -24.12
C ASP A 8 16.79 3.06 -23.18
N ILE A 9 16.59 1.86 -22.67
CA ILE A 9 17.61 1.09 -21.95
C ILE A 9 18.26 0.15 -22.95
N ASP A 10 19.59 0.17 -23.03
CA ASP A 10 20.37 -0.67 -23.94
C ASP A 10 19.93 -2.14 -23.82
N ASN A 11 19.60 -2.76 -24.94
CA ASN A 11 19.05 -4.12 -25.07
C ASN A 11 17.62 -4.36 -24.57
N TYR A 12 16.97 -3.37 -23.94
CA TYR A 12 15.60 -3.49 -23.41
C TYR A 12 14.60 -2.51 -24.04
N GLY A 13 15.07 -1.54 -24.84
CA GLY A 13 14.23 -0.53 -25.48
C GLY A 13 13.56 0.40 -24.46
N ASN A 14 12.40 0.96 -24.80
CA ASN A 14 11.69 1.90 -23.93
C ASN A 14 10.93 1.18 -22.81
N VAL A 15 11.65 0.82 -21.75
CA VAL A 15 11.09 0.11 -20.59
C VAL A 15 10.00 0.93 -19.88
N GLY A 16 10.12 2.26 -19.88
CA GLY A 16 9.12 3.13 -19.24
C GLY A 16 7.73 3.01 -19.85
N VAL A 17 7.64 3.02 -21.18
CA VAL A 17 6.37 2.81 -21.89
C VAL A 17 5.84 1.40 -21.64
N ASN A 18 6.71 0.39 -21.61
CA ASN A 18 6.31 -1.00 -21.32
C ASN A 18 5.72 -1.14 -19.91
N VAL A 19 6.31 -0.48 -18.90
CA VAL A 19 5.77 -0.46 -17.52
C VAL A 19 4.40 0.22 -17.49
N LEU A 20 4.27 1.40 -18.09
CA LEU A 20 2.98 2.10 -18.18
C LEU A 20 1.90 1.24 -18.86
N THR A 21 2.26 0.60 -19.95
CA THR A 21 1.37 -0.27 -20.72
C THR A 21 0.92 -1.48 -19.90
N THR A 22 1.87 -2.16 -19.26
CA THR A 22 1.60 -3.33 -18.40
C THR A 22 0.70 -2.95 -17.22
N GLY A 23 0.97 -1.81 -16.58
CA GLY A 23 0.13 -1.26 -15.52
C GLY A 23 -1.32 -1.07 -15.94
N LYS A 24 -1.54 -0.43 -17.10
CA LYS A 24 -2.88 -0.24 -17.66
C LYS A 24 -3.61 -1.56 -17.92
N LEU A 25 -2.91 -2.56 -18.44
CA LEU A 25 -3.47 -3.89 -18.70
C LEU A 25 -3.91 -4.60 -17.41
N ILE A 26 -3.07 -4.56 -16.36
CA ILE A 26 -3.41 -5.12 -15.04
C ILE A 26 -4.62 -4.38 -14.46
N VAL A 27 -4.59 -3.04 -14.47
CA VAL A 27 -5.70 -2.22 -13.97
C VAL A 27 -6.98 -2.55 -14.73
N LYS A 28 -6.94 -2.62 -16.06
CA LYS A 28 -8.08 -3.01 -16.90
C LYS A 28 -8.65 -4.38 -16.53
N GLU A 29 -7.80 -5.39 -16.40
CA GLU A 29 -8.25 -6.76 -16.15
C GLU A 29 -8.85 -6.94 -14.76
N PHE A 30 -8.28 -6.28 -13.75
CA PHE A 30 -8.69 -6.50 -12.35
C PHE A 30 -9.69 -5.47 -11.82
N SER A 31 -9.89 -4.32 -12.48
CA SER A 31 -10.87 -3.32 -12.01
C SER A 31 -12.32 -3.79 -12.07
N LYS A 32 -12.62 -4.85 -12.84
CA LYS A 32 -13.96 -5.46 -12.94
C LYS A 32 -14.39 -6.18 -11.66
N TYR A 33 -13.45 -6.59 -10.81
CA TYR A 33 -13.78 -7.28 -9.57
C TYR A 33 -14.06 -6.27 -8.46
N THR A 34 -15.19 -6.43 -7.77
CA THR A 34 -15.62 -5.55 -6.67
C THR A 34 -14.75 -5.67 -5.43
N ASN A 35 -14.04 -6.79 -5.28
CA ASN A 35 -13.11 -7.07 -4.18
C ASN A 35 -11.64 -6.76 -4.50
N THR A 36 -11.31 -6.20 -5.67
CA THR A 36 -9.97 -5.64 -5.90
C THR A 36 -9.84 -4.34 -5.12
N LEU A 37 -9.15 -4.42 -3.97
CA LEU A 37 -9.07 -3.33 -3.01
C LEU A 37 -8.18 -2.18 -3.48
N LEU A 38 -6.96 -2.49 -3.93
CA LEU A 38 -5.91 -1.52 -4.27
C LEU A 38 -5.00 -2.06 -5.36
N PHE A 39 -4.33 -1.17 -6.11
CA PHE A 39 -3.17 -1.51 -6.95
C PHE A 39 -1.90 -0.86 -6.41
N THR A 40 -0.86 -1.67 -6.19
CA THR A 40 0.46 -1.17 -5.79
C THR A 40 1.19 -0.60 -6.99
N ILE A 41 1.46 0.71 -7.01
CA ILE A 41 2.09 1.39 -8.16
C ILE A 41 3.61 1.28 -8.18
N ALA A 42 4.22 1.06 -7.02
CA ALA A 42 5.62 0.70 -6.83
C ALA A 42 5.83 0.20 -5.40
N ASN A 43 6.88 -0.60 -5.20
CA ASN A 43 7.23 -1.21 -3.92
C ASN A 43 8.70 -0.92 -3.59
N GLU A 44 8.95 -0.39 -2.39
CA GLU A 44 10.28 -0.25 -1.78
C GLU A 44 11.30 0.49 -2.66
N MET A 45 10.85 1.55 -3.34
CA MET A 45 11.73 2.31 -4.23
C MET A 45 12.88 3.00 -3.49
N THR A 46 12.70 3.26 -2.19
CA THR A 46 13.72 3.82 -1.29
C THR A 46 14.97 2.94 -1.15
N VAL A 47 14.85 1.63 -1.37
CA VAL A 47 15.97 0.68 -1.31
C VAL A 47 16.29 0.02 -2.66
N ASN A 48 15.32 -0.03 -3.59
CA ASN A 48 15.51 -0.67 -4.90
C ASN A 48 16.06 0.28 -5.98
N ASP A 49 15.94 1.60 -5.84
CA ASP A 49 16.57 2.53 -6.77
C ASP A 49 18.08 2.61 -6.48
N LYS A 50 18.89 2.20 -7.46
CA LYS A 50 20.35 2.29 -7.40
C LYS A 50 20.87 3.73 -7.33
N ASN A 51 20.05 4.71 -7.73
CA ASN A 51 20.31 6.14 -7.57
C ASN A 51 19.55 6.71 -6.33
N GLY A 52 19.08 5.84 -5.45
CA GLY A 52 18.35 6.07 -4.20
C GLY A 52 16.98 6.71 -4.33
N PHE A 53 16.89 8.04 -4.36
CA PHE A 53 15.61 8.75 -4.29
C PHE A 53 15.27 9.46 -5.61
N ALA A 54 15.99 9.13 -6.68
CA ALA A 54 15.89 9.78 -7.97
C ALA A 54 14.71 9.28 -8.83
N ALA A 55 14.19 8.09 -8.52
CA ALA A 55 13.05 7.49 -9.20
C ALA A 55 11.69 8.08 -8.79
N PHE A 56 11.58 8.74 -7.63
CA PHE A 56 10.31 9.19 -7.06
C PHE A 56 9.44 10.07 -7.99
N PRO A 57 9.99 11.04 -8.75
CA PRO A 57 9.19 11.76 -9.74
C PRO A 57 8.65 10.87 -10.87
N CYS A 58 9.34 9.78 -11.22
CA CYS A 58 8.83 8.78 -12.17
C CYS A 58 7.66 8.00 -11.58
N VAL A 59 7.80 7.53 -10.34
CA VAL A 59 6.74 6.78 -9.63
C VAL A 59 5.49 7.64 -9.52
N LYS A 60 5.64 8.91 -9.15
CA LYS A 60 4.56 9.88 -9.04
C LYS A 60 3.89 10.19 -10.39
N ALA A 61 4.67 10.30 -11.47
CA ALA A 61 4.11 10.41 -12.82
C ALA A 61 3.37 9.15 -13.28
N TYR A 62 3.84 7.96 -12.89
CA TYR A 62 3.15 6.70 -13.15
C TYR A 62 1.80 6.63 -12.43
N THR A 63 1.73 7.04 -11.16
CA THR A 63 0.47 7.22 -10.43
C THR A 63 -0.50 8.12 -11.19
N ARG A 64 -0.04 9.31 -11.61
CA ARG A 64 -0.81 10.27 -12.42
C ARG A 64 -1.39 9.63 -13.68
N ASP A 65 -0.56 8.91 -14.42
CA ASP A 65 -0.93 8.38 -15.73
C ASP A 65 -1.87 7.16 -15.62
N ILE A 66 -1.77 6.37 -14.55
CA ILE A 66 -2.75 5.31 -14.22
C ILE A 66 -4.07 5.91 -13.75
N HIS A 67 -4.06 6.93 -12.88
CA HIS A 67 -5.29 7.62 -12.47
C HIS A 67 -6.04 8.22 -13.66
N ARG A 68 -5.33 8.91 -14.55
CA ARG A 68 -5.92 9.47 -15.78
C ARG A 68 -6.47 8.39 -16.70
N TYR A 69 -5.81 7.24 -16.78
CA TYR A 69 -6.34 6.11 -17.54
C TYR A 69 -7.66 5.59 -16.98
N GLN A 70 -7.74 5.34 -15.67
CA GLN A 70 -8.99 4.93 -15.02
C GLN A 70 -10.10 5.98 -15.24
N ALA A 71 -9.79 7.27 -15.12
CA ALA A 71 -10.74 8.36 -15.34
C ALA A 71 -11.26 8.39 -16.79
N SER A 72 -10.37 8.21 -17.77
CA SER A 72 -10.74 8.14 -19.19
C SER A 72 -11.67 6.96 -19.52
N CYS A 73 -11.69 5.93 -18.66
CA CYS A 73 -12.50 4.73 -18.81
C CYS A 73 -13.65 4.63 -17.80
N SER A 74 -14.05 5.76 -17.22
CA SER A 74 -15.08 5.82 -16.17
C SER A 74 -16.45 5.26 -16.59
N GLU A 75 -16.76 5.16 -17.88
CA GLU A 75 -17.99 4.52 -18.38
C GLU A 75 -17.97 2.99 -18.27
N SER A 76 -16.79 2.36 -18.24
CA SER A 76 -16.64 0.89 -18.31
C SER A 76 -15.70 0.29 -17.27
N MET A 77 -15.04 1.12 -16.46
CA MET A 77 -14.03 0.72 -15.49
C MET A 77 -14.28 1.40 -14.15
N ARG A 78 -14.34 0.59 -13.09
CA ARG A 78 -14.34 1.10 -11.71
C ARG A 78 -12.98 1.73 -11.42
N ARG A 79 -12.95 2.93 -10.84
CA ARG A 79 -11.71 3.48 -10.28
C ARG A 79 -11.30 2.67 -9.05
N VAL A 80 -10.19 1.96 -9.15
CA VAL A 80 -9.56 1.29 -8.00
C VAL A 80 -8.49 2.22 -7.42
N PRO A 81 -8.43 2.39 -6.09
CA PRO A 81 -7.41 3.27 -5.51
C PRO A 81 -5.98 2.72 -5.66
N LEU A 82 -5.02 3.64 -5.73
CA LEU A 82 -3.60 3.33 -5.93
C LEU A 82 -2.80 3.49 -4.63
N ILE A 83 -1.92 2.54 -4.33
CA ILE A 83 -1.05 2.55 -3.14
C ILE A 83 0.43 2.51 -3.54
N TYR A 84 1.27 3.28 -2.86
CA TYR A 84 2.73 3.08 -2.87
C TYR A 84 3.12 2.34 -1.58
N ALA A 85 3.87 1.25 -1.70
CA ALA A 85 4.38 0.51 -0.55
C ALA A 85 5.87 0.85 -0.36
N ASP A 86 6.24 1.34 0.81
CA ASP A 86 7.63 1.65 1.17
C ASP A 86 8.23 0.61 2.10
N MET A 87 9.55 0.57 2.19
CA MET A 87 10.22 -0.13 3.28
C MET A 87 10.21 0.76 4.53
N ASP A 88 10.17 0.19 5.74
CA ASP A 88 10.39 0.95 6.98
C ASP A 88 11.84 1.47 7.08
N ILE A 89 12.08 2.67 6.54
CA ILE A 89 13.40 3.32 6.49
C ILE A 89 13.65 4.28 7.65
N GLY A 90 12.95 4.11 8.77
CA GLY A 90 13.02 5.04 9.91
C GLY A 90 12.25 6.34 9.65
N ASP A 91 12.67 7.44 10.25
CA ASP A 91 11.96 8.72 10.20
C ASP A 91 11.78 9.31 8.78
N ASP A 92 12.59 8.85 7.81
CA ASP A 92 12.50 9.28 6.41
C ASP A 92 11.21 8.81 5.72
N ARG A 93 10.57 7.74 6.23
CA ARG A 93 9.31 7.20 5.68
C ARG A 93 8.20 8.25 5.66
N THR A 94 8.17 9.19 6.60
CA THR A 94 7.16 10.24 6.63
C THR A 94 7.40 11.25 5.51
N ILE A 95 8.66 11.57 5.18
CA ILE A 95 8.98 12.48 4.06
C ILE A 95 8.58 11.85 2.73
N VAL A 96 8.84 10.55 2.56
CA VAL A 96 8.42 9.80 1.37
C VAL A 96 6.90 9.71 1.29
N GLY A 97 6.23 9.39 2.40
CA GLY A 97 4.78 9.38 2.50
C GLY A 97 4.16 10.73 2.16
N GLU A 98 4.71 11.81 2.69
CA GLU A 98 4.30 13.19 2.38
C GLU A 98 4.39 13.47 0.88
N TYR A 99 5.52 13.13 0.27
CA TYR A 99 5.73 13.35 -1.16
C TYR A 99 4.80 12.51 -2.04
N MET A 100 4.63 11.22 -1.73
CA MET A 100 3.77 10.35 -2.52
C MET A 100 2.29 10.75 -2.40
N SER A 101 1.89 11.31 -1.26
CA SER A 101 0.49 11.66 -0.95
C SER A 101 0.11 13.11 -1.25
N CYS A 102 1.08 14.00 -1.45
CA CYS A 102 0.82 15.39 -1.84
C CYS A 102 0.52 15.53 -3.33
N GLU A 103 0.11 16.72 -3.76
CA GLU A 103 -0.16 17.01 -5.18
C GLU A 103 0.92 17.94 -5.72
N VAL A 104 1.65 17.50 -6.75
CA VAL A 104 2.74 18.30 -7.36
C VAL A 104 2.22 19.10 -8.55
N GLU A 105 1.54 18.44 -9.49
CA GLU A 105 0.93 19.05 -10.68
C GLU A 105 -0.60 18.99 -10.61
N SER A 106 -1.17 17.91 -10.05
CA SER A 106 -2.61 17.65 -10.02
C SER A 106 -3.00 16.60 -8.97
N PRO A 107 -4.28 16.51 -8.57
CA PRO A 107 -4.78 15.43 -7.70
C PRO A 107 -4.43 14.01 -8.18
N ASP A 108 -4.30 13.82 -9.49
CA ASP A 108 -3.99 12.51 -10.10
C ASP A 108 -2.62 11.98 -9.68
N ASP A 109 -1.66 12.85 -9.34
CA ASP A 109 -0.29 12.43 -9.02
C ASP A 109 -0.08 12.05 -7.54
N ALA A 110 -1.11 12.20 -6.70
CA ALA A 110 -1.12 11.70 -5.34
C ALA A 110 -1.58 10.24 -5.29
N VAL A 111 -0.94 9.41 -4.48
CA VAL A 111 -1.48 8.08 -4.14
C VAL A 111 -2.75 8.22 -3.30
N ASP A 112 -3.64 7.22 -3.39
CA ASP A 112 -4.85 7.18 -2.59
C ASP A 112 -4.60 6.60 -1.19
N ALA A 113 -3.58 5.75 -1.04
CA ALA A 113 -3.11 5.21 0.23
C ALA A 113 -1.58 5.11 0.26
N TYR A 114 -1.01 5.07 1.46
CA TYR A 114 0.41 4.83 1.68
C TYR A 114 0.63 3.51 2.43
N GLY A 115 1.55 2.69 1.95
CA GLY A 115 1.89 1.40 2.51
C GLY A 115 3.29 1.41 3.10
N ILE A 116 3.50 0.64 4.17
CA ILE A 116 4.80 0.44 4.77
C ILE A 116 4.99 -1.06 5.03
N ASN A 117 6.13 -1.59 4.62
CA ASN A 117 6.58 -2.95 4.92
C ASN A 117 7.34 -2.88 6.24
N VAL A 118 6.73 -3.35 7.33
CA VAL A 118 7.18 -3.13 8.70
C VAL A 118 7.53 -4.44 9.40
N TYR A 119 8.83 -4.68 9.58
CA TYR A 119 9.38 -5.87 10.23
C TYR A 119 10.08 -5.56 11.55
N SER A 120 9.86 -4.38 12.12
CA SER A 120 10.64 -3.92 13.27
C SER A 120 10.20 -4.51 14.61
N TRP A 121 8.98 -5.06 14.72
CA TRP A 121 8.49 -5.72 15.94
C TRP A 121 8.87 -7.21 15.96
N CYS A 122 9.87 -7.58 16.76
CA CYS A 122 10.49 -8.92 16.77
C CYS A 122 10.49 -9.63 18.14
N ASP A 123 9.92 -9.01 19.17
CA ASP A 123 9.92 -9.52 20.56
C ASP A 123 8.49 -9.57 21.14
N GLU A 124 8.24 -10.37 22.17
CA GLU A 124 6.90 -10.46 22.82
C GLU A 124 6.45 -9.14 23.42
N GLY A 125 7.40 -8.28 23.78
CA GLY A 125 7.13 -6.95 24.27
C GLY A 125 8.39 -6.12 24.40
N TYR A 126 8.20 -4.84 24.62
CA TYR A 126 9.27 -3.86 24.77
C TYR A 126 9.20 -3.29 26.19
N PRO A 127 9.87 -3.92 27.17
CA PRO A 127 9.73 -3.53 28.57
C PRO A 127 10.42 -2.19 28.87
N ASP A 128 9.83 -1.43 29.78
CA ASP A 128 10.48 -0.28 30.41
C ASP A 128 11.46 -0.71 31.52
N ASP A 129 12.02 0.27 32.24
CA ASP A 129 12.99 0.04 33.33
C ASP A 129 12.42 -0.81 34.50
N THR A 130 11.10 -1.02 34.56
CA THR A 130 10.43 -1.85 35.56
C THR A 130 10.20 -3.29 35.09
N GLY A 131 10.50 -3.59 33.83
CA GLY A 131 10.26 -4.90 33.22
C GLY A 131 8.85 -5.10 32.67
N VAL A 132 8.01 -4.06 32.63
CA VAL A 132 6.64 -4.14 32.11
C VAL A 132 6.63 -3.68 30.66
N SER A 133 6.05 -4.49 29.76
CA SER A 133 5.92 -4.14 28.34
C SER A 133 5.18 -2.81 28.17
N ASN A 134 5.78 -1.90 27.41
CA ASN A 134 5.31 -0.53 27.26
C ASN A 134 5.48 -0.10 25.79
N PHE A 135 4.38 0.27 25.14
CA PHE A 135 4.37 0.70 23.73
C PHE A 135 5.36 1.84 23.45
N ASN A 136 5.65 2.69 24.43
CA ASN A 136 6.58 3.81 24.24
C ASN A 136 8.04 3.37 24.01
N TYR A 137 8.38 2.13 24.34
CA TYR A 137 9.69 1.53 24.07
C TYR A 137 9.67 0.68 22.79
N SER A 138 8.52 0.54 22.15
CA SER A 138 8.37 -0.24 20.92
C SER A 138 8.90 0.52 19.70
N PRO A 139 9.37 -0.19 18.66
CA PRO A 139 9.79 0.41 17.40
C PRO A 139 8.65 1.13 16.68
N TYR A 140 7.41 0.72 16.94
CA TYR A 140 6.21 1.27 16.32
C TYR A 140 5.83 2.66 16.83
N LEU A 141 6.37 3.12 17.98
CA LEU A 141 6.12 4.47 18.49
C LEU A 141 6.49 5.53 17.45
N SER A 142 7.65 5.37 16.81
CA SER A 142 8.14 6.31 15.80
C SER A 142 7.24 6.34 14.55
N ILE A 143 6.61 5.20 14.21
CA ILE A 143 5.65 5.10 13.10
C ILE A 143 4.36 5.82 13.49
N LYS A 144 3.81 5.53 14.67
CA LYS A 144 2.59 6.20 15.19
C LYS A 144 2.74 7.71 15.17
N ASN A 145 3.83 8.23 15.73
CA ASN A 145 4.12 9.66 15.78
C ASN A 145 4.28 10.27 14.38
N GLY A 146 4.90 9.53 13.44
CA GLY A 146 5.14 10.00 12.08
C GLY A 146 3.89 10.08 11.20
N PHE A 147 2.84 9.31 11.51
CA PHE A 147 1.60 9.27 10.72
C PHE A 147 0.36 9.80 11.46
N GLN A 148 0.54 10.33 12.67
CA GLN A 148 -0.54 10.98 13.40
C GLN A 148 -1.12 12.16 12.58
N GLY A 149 -2.41 12.07 12.24
CA GLY A 149 -3.10 13.10 11.44
C GLY A 149 -2.72 13.12 9.95
N PHE A 150 -2.04 12.08 9.44
CA PHE A 150 -1.64 11.97 8.04
C PHE A 150 -2.85 11.99 7.10
N GLY A 151 -2.75 12.69 5.95
CA GLY A 151 -3.91 13.01 5.11
C GLY A 151 -4.51 11.88 4.28
N LYS A 152 -3.94 10.67 4.32
CA LYS A 152 -4.35 9.50 3.52
C LYS A 152 -4.38 8.24 4.40
N PRO A 153 -5.16 7.21 4.03
CA PRO A 153 -5.05 5.89 4.65
C PRO A 153 -3.62 5.36 4.63
N VAL A 154 -3.16 4.84 5.78
CA VAL A 154 -1.86 4.19 5.93
C VAL A 154 -2.07 2.71 6.24
N LEU A 155 -1.37 1.82 5.57
CA LEU A 155 -1.43 0.39 5.82
C LEU A 155 -0.04 -0.16 6.10
N PHE A 156 0.04 -1.18 6.94
CA PHE A 156 1.19 -2.06 6.87
C PHE A 156 0.98 -3.03 5.71
N THR A 157 1.61 -2.74 4.58
CA THR A 157 1.51 -3.59 3.38
C THR A 157 2.20 -4.92 3.57
N GLU A 158 3.14 -4.99 4.52
CA GLU A 158 3.73 -6.21 5.04
C GLU A 158 4.00 -6.03 6.54
N PHE A 159 3.79 -7.09 7.34
CA PHE A 159 4.29 -7.15 8.71
C PHE A 159 4.56 -8.59 9.16
N GLY A 160 5.28 -8.73 10.28
CA GLY A 160 5.50 -10.00 10.95
C GLY A 160 6.96 -10.44 10.93
N CYS A 161 7.79 -9.79 11.74
CA CYS A 161 9.20 -10.15 11.91
C CYS A 161 9.38 -11.65 12.22
N ASN A 162 10.33 -12.32 11.56
CA ASN A 162 10.65 -13.74 11.81
C ASN A 162 12.00 -13.97 12.49
N ILE A 163 12.60 -12.92 13.03
CA ILE A 163 13.84 -12.97 13.84
C ILE A 163 13.53 -12.61 15.31
N GLY A 164 14.54 -12.66 16.18
CA GLY A 164 14.42 -12.29 17.61
C GLY A 164 13.94 -13.45 18.48
N GLU A 165 13.10 -13.17 19.49
CA GLU A 165 12.46 -14.23 20.31
C GLU A 165 11.59 -15.17 19.47
N PHE A 166 11.18 -14.72 18.28
CA PHE A 166 10.34 -15.43 17.33
C PHE A 166 11.09 -16.18 16.24
N GLU A 167 12.41 -16.37 16.40
CA GLU A 167 13.24 -17.03 15.40
C GLU A 167 12.65 -18.40 15.00
N THR A 168 12.12 -18.45 13.78
CA THR A 168 11.54 -19.66 13.21
C THR A 168 12.66 -20.57 12.75
N HIS A 169 13.18 -21.45 13.62
CA HIS A 169 14.03 -22.53 13.13
C HIS A 169 13.18 -23.45 12.26
N CYS A 170 13.53 -23.59 10.98
CA CYS A 170 12.86 -24.53 10.11
C CYS A 170 13.22 -25.98 10.54
N PRO A 171 12.25 -26.87 10.86
CA PRO A 171 10.82 -26.68 11.05
C PRO A 171 10.41 -26.90 12.53
N TYR A 172 10.17 -25.82 13.26
CA TYR A 172 9.44 -25.74 14.54
C TYR A 172 10.27 -25.82 15.84
N LYS A 173 11.05 -24.77 16.09
CA LYS A 173 11.14 -24.25 17.47
C LYS A 173 11.15 -22.73 17.46
N GLY A 174 10.17 -22.10 18.11
CA GLY A 174 10.14 -20.65 18.39
C GLY A 174 9.32 -19.75 17.47
N GLY A 175 8.45 -20.27 16.60
CA GLY A 175 7.80 -19.46 15.56
C GLY A 175 6.98 -18.24 16.01
N ARG A 176 6.63 -17.37 15.05
CA ARG A 176 6.00 -16.06 15.27
C ARG A 176 4.70 -16.15 16.06
N THR A 177 4.60 -15.37 17.13
CA THR A 177 3.42 -15.31 18.01
C THR A 177 2.51 -14.10 17.75
N TRP A 178 2.96 -13.19 16.87
CA TRP A 178 2.21 -12.04 16.33
C TRP A 178 1.64 -11.08 17.39
N PRO A 179 2.43 -10.68 18.43
CA PRO A 179 1.95 -9.78 19.49
C PRO A 179 1.59 -8.38 18.96
N ASP A 180 2.20 -7.95 17.86
CA ASP A 180 1.96 -6.69 17.17
C ASP A 180 0.55 -6.57 16.57
N VAL A 181 -0.17 -7.67 16.34
CA VAL A 181 -1.57 -7.64 15.87
C VAL A 181 -2.47 -6.86 16.83
N GLU A 182 -2.29 -7.01 18.15
CA GLU A 182 -3.07 -6.27 19.15
C GLU A 182 -2.79 -4.76 19.04
N VAL A 183 -1.53 -4.39 18.84
CA VAL A 183 -1.08 -3.01 18.70
C VAL A 183 -1.60 -2.37 17.42
N ILE A 184 -1.52 -3.08 16.29
CA ILE A 184 -2.04 -2.64 14.98
C ILE A 184 -3.55 -2.40 15.06
N MET A 185 -4.31 -3.34 15.64
CA MET A 185 -5.77 -3.29 15.69
C MET A 185 -6.34 -2.29 16.71
N HIS A 186 -5.56 -1.95 17.74
CA HIS A 186 -6.05 -1.11 18.84
C HIS A 186 -5.21 0.16 19.04
N THR A 187 -3.96 0.02 19.48
CA THR A 187 -3.10 1.15 19.84
C THR A 187 -2.79 2.08 18.66
N MET A 188 -2.69 1.52 17.45
CA MET A 188 -2.42 2.24 16.21
C MET A 188 -3.63 2.31 15.26
N GLY A 189 -4.82 1.92 15.73
CA GLY A 189 -6.03 1.90 14.89
C GLY A 189 -6.48 3.29 14.40
N GLU A 190 -6.06 4.36 15.08
CA GLU A 190 -6.33 5.73 14.62
C GLU A 190 -5.42 6.17 13.47
N GLU A 191 -4.23 5.55 13.33
CA GLU A 191 -3.26 5.87 12.30
C GLU A 191 -3.27 4.86 11.14
N LEU A 192 -3.57 3.59 11.42
CA LEU A 192 -3.50 2.50 10.47
C LEU A 192 -4.90 2.05 10.02
N SER A 193 -5.04 1.83 8.72
CA SER A 193 -6.21 1.25 8.06
C SER A 193 -6.09 -0.27 7.89
N GLY A 194 -5.27 -0.92 8.72
CA GLY A 194 -5.03 -2.36 8.70
C GLY A 194 -3.62 -2.76 8.27
N ALA A 195 -3.41 -4.08 8.18
CA ALA A 195 -2.11 -4.67 7.91
C ALA A 195 -2.24 -6.02 7.18
N VAL A 196 -1.22 -6.39 6.40
CA VAL A 196 -1.12 -7.67 5.69
C VAL A 196 0.07 -8.47 6.21
N ALA A 197 -0.20 -9.63 6.82
CA ALA A 197 0.86 -10.49 7.34
C ALA A 197 1.67 -11.10 6.19
N PHE A 198 2.99 -10.99 6.26
CA PHE A 198 3.91 -11.53 5.27
C PHE A 198 4.50 -12.86 5.76
N GLU A 199 4.34 -14.00 5.08
CA GLU A 199 3.53 -14.26 3.89
C GLU A 199 2.88 -15.65 3.97
N PHE A 200 1.96 -15.96 3.06
CA PHE A 200 1.25 -17.24 3.14
C PHE A 200 2.16 -18.44 2.83
N SER A 201 2.89 -18.40 1.72
CA SER A 201 3.70 -19.52 1.23
C SER A 201 5.06 -19.56 1.91
N MET A 202 5.53 -20.74 2.28
CA MET A 202 6.90 -20.91 2.77
C MET A 202 7.89 -20.85 1.61
N GLU A 203 8.87 -19.94 1.72
CA GLU A 203 9.99 -19.80 0.81
C GLU A 203 11.33 -19.82 1.56
N LYS A 204 12.43 -19.55 0.84
CA LYS A 204 13.79 -19.52 1.42
C LYS A 204 14.00 -18.44 2.48
N ASN A 205 13.09 -17.47 2.56
CA ASN A 205 13.11 -16.37 3.51
C ASN A 205 12.52 -16.77 4.89
N GLU A 206 11.91 -17.95 5.00
CA GLU A 206 11.35 -18.51 6.23
C GLU A 206 10.18 -17.69 6.83
N TYR A 207 9.42 -16.98 5.99
CA TYR A 207 8.24 -16.19 6.40
C TYR A 207 6.90 -16.92 6.24
N GLY A 208 6.88 -18.16 5.75
CA GLY A 208 5.63 -18.83 5.42
C GLY A 208 4.68 -19.06 6.60
N LEU A 209 3.39 -19.00 6.31
CA LEU A 209 2.30 -19.51 7.16
C LEU A 209 1.92 -20.96 6.80
N ALA A 210 2.27 -21.42 5.60
CA ALA A 210 1.92 -22.73 5.09
C ALA A 210 3.01 -23.30 4.17
N LEU A 211 3.18 -24.61 4.18
CA LEU A 211 3.87 -25.33 3.10
C LEU A 211 2.84 -25.57 2.00
N THR A 212 3.08 -25.01 0.81
CA THR A 212 2.24 -25.26 -0.37
C THR A 212 2.62 -26.58 -1.07
N PRO A 213 1.73 -27.18 -1.88
CA PRO A 213 2.04 -28.40 -2.62
C PRO A 213 3.37 -28.29 -3.39
N GLY A 214 4.17 -29.35 -3.31
CA GLY A 214 5.52 -29.38 -3.90
C GLY A 214 6.63 -28.74 -3.06
N PHE A 215 6.34 -28.19 -1.87
CA PHE A 215 7.39 -27.70 -0.96
C PHE A 215 8.20 -28.87 -0.37
N LEU A 216 7.53 -29.90 0.15
CA LEU A 216 8.16 -31.17 0.51
C LEU A 216 7.99 -32.20 -0.61
N GLU A 217 8.95 -33.13 -0.75
CA GLU A 217 8.84 -34.24 -1.69
C GLU A 217 7.57 -35.07 -1.39
N GLY A 218 6.74 -35.25 -2.42
CA GLY A 218 5.48 -36.00 -2.30
C GLY A 218 4.33 -35.25 -1.64
N GLN A 219 4.48 -33.97 -1.28
CA GLN A 219 3.39 -33.17 -0.71
C GLN A 219 2.38 -32.74 -1.78
N SER A 220 1.14 -33.24 -1.68
CA SER A 220 0.02 -32.84 -2.55
C SER A 220 -0.91 -31.79 -1.95
N GLU A 221 -0.91 -31.65 -0.62
CA GLU A 221 -1.83 -30.78 0.12
C GLU A 221 -1.11 -29.60 0.77
N ILE A 222 -1.87 -28.58 1.18
CA ILE A 222 -1.35 -27.47 1.98
C ILE A 222 -1.17 -27.93 3.43
N TYR A 223 -0.01 -27.66 4.03
CA TYR A 223 0.24 -27.87 5.46
C TYR A 223 0.36 -26.52 6.18
N LEU A 224 -0.62 -26.20 7.03
CA LEU A 224 -0.60 -24.98 7.84
C LEU A 224 0.42 -25.12 8.98
N LEU A 225 1.20 -24.07 9.21
CA LEU A 225 2.27 -24.03 10.21
C LEU A 225 1.78 -23.45 11.54
N ASP A 226 2.56 -23.62 12.61
CA ASP A 226 2.28 -23.01 13.91
C ASP A 226 2.12 -21.48 13.81
N ASN A 227 2.89 -20.83 12.94
CA ASN A 227 2.77 -19.40 12.62
C ASN A 227 1.35 -19.03 12.17
N TYR A 228 0.69 -19.86 11.34
CA TYR A 228 -0.68 -19.64 10.89
C TYR A 228 -1.66 -19.68 12.06
N TYR A 229 -1.56 -20.69 12.91
CA TYR A 229 -2.46 -20.84 14.06
C TYR A 229 -2.25 -19.75 15.10
N ALA A 230 -1.01 -19.29 15.29
CA ALA A 230 -0.69 -18.15 16.13
C ALA A 230 -1.32 -16.86 15.59
N LEU A 231 -1.17 -16.58 14.29
CA LEU A 231 -1.79 -15.42 13.65
C LEU A 231 -3.33 -15.49 13.74
N GLN A 232 -3.91 -16.65 13.44
CA GLN A 232 -5.35 -16.86 13.56
C GLN A 232 -5.84 -16.61 14.99
N LYS A 233 -5.09 -17.04 16.01
CA LYS A 233 -5.41 -16.79 17.42
C LYS A 233 -5.41 -15.30 17.72
N GLN A 234 -4.42 -14.54 17.23
CA GLN A 234 -4.36 -13.09 17.44
C GLN A 234 -5.51 -12.36 16.75
N PHE A 235 -5.84 -12.69 15.50
CA PHE A 235 -6.99 -12.08 14.82
C PHE A 235 -8.32 -12.42 15.49
N LYS A 236 -8.49 -13.64 16.01
CA LYS A 236 -9.69 -14.00 16.78
C LYS A 236 -9.76 -13.24 18.12
N LYS A 237 -8.64 -13.07 18.80
CA LYS A 237 -8.53 -12.37 20.10
C LYS A 237 -8.80 -10.88 19.95
N ASN A 238 -8.16 -10.25 18.96
CA ASN A 238 -8.16 -8.81 18.73
C ASN A 238 -9.14 -8.41 17.62
N ASN A 239 -10.21 -9.19 17.43
CA ASN A 239 -11.18 -8.96 16.37
C ASN A 239 -11.80 -7.57 16.52
N VAL A 240 -11.53 -6.69 15.57
CA VAL A 240 -12.15 -5.38 15.52
C VAL A 240 -13.60 -5.58 15.08
N SER A 241 -14.52 -4.89 15.75
CA SER A 241 -15.94 -4.91 15.38
C SER A 241 -16.08 -4.63 13.87
N SER A 242 -16.94 -5.40 13.17
CA SER A 242 -17.25 -5.15 11.74
C SER A 242 -17.91 -3.78 11.48
N ARG A 243 -18.18 -3.01 12.53
CA ARG A 243 -18.50 -1.58 12.45
C ARG A 243 -17.21 -0.78 12.26
N TRP A 244 -16.91 -0.47 10.99
CA TRP A 244 -15.92 0.52 10.56
C TRP A 244 -16.02 1.80 11.39
N ASP A 245 -14.91 2.25 11.98
CA ASP A 245 -14.83 3.29 13.01
C ASP A 245 -14.26 4.65 12.52
N ALA A 246 -14.05 4.84 11.22
CA ALA A 246 -13.53 6.10 10.68
C ALA A 246 -14.58 7.24 10.59
N ARG A 247 -14.63 8.18 11.56
CA ARG A 247 -15.40 9.45 11.42
C ARG A 247 -14.55 10.59 10.84
N ASP A 248 -15.10 11.17 9.78
CA ASP A 248 -15.06 12.57 9.31
C ASP A 248 -13.70 13.22 8.94
N PRO A 249 -13.42 13.44 7.63
CA PRO A 249 -12.35 14.30 7.16
C PRO A 249 -12.81 15.78 7.16
N ALA A 250 -12.19 16.57 8.02
CA ALA A 250 -12.46 17.98 8.14
C ALA A 250 -12.40 18.73 6.77
N SER A 251 -13.52 19.37 6.43
CA SER A 251 -13.67 20.56 5.56
C SER A 251 -13.68 20.42 4.03
N ALA A 252 -13.73 19.22 3.44
CA ALA A 252 -14.00 19.07 1.99
C ALA A 252 -15.19 18.14 1.64
N MET A 253 -15.84 17.52 2.62
CA MET A 253 -16.83 16.45 2.42
C MET A 253 -18.29 16.79 2.76
N ALA A 254 -18.66 18.07 2.75
CA ALA A 254 -20.06 18.49 3.00
C ALA A 254 -21.10 17.89 2.02
N ASP A 255 -20.67 17.21 0.95
CA ASP A 255 -21.56 16.58 -0.04
C ASP A 255 -21.64 15.04 0.03
N CYS A 256 -20.92 14.36 0.93
CA CYS A 256 -20.90 12.89 1.00
C CYS A 256 -21.96 12.33 1.99
N LYS A 257 -23.14 11.97 1.48
CA LYS A 257 -24.30 11.45 2.24
C LYS A 257 -24.19 9.99 2.77
N TRP A 258 -23.03 9.34 2.68
CA TRP A 258 -22.93 7.88 2.85
C TRP A 258 -22.41 7.40 4.22
N THR A 259 -21.98 8.31 5.09
CA THR A 259 -21.38 7.94 6.39
C THR A 259 -22.48 7.70 7.44
N PRO A 260 -22.64 6.49 8.01
CA PRO A 260 -23.69 6.22 9.00
C PRO A 260 -23.47 6.95 10.33
N ASP A 261 -24.56 7.25 11.05
CA ASP A 261 -24.53 7.97 12.34
C ASP A 261 -23.85 7.19 13.50
N SER A 262 -23.56 5.89 13.30
CA SER A 262 -23.02 4.99 14.33
C SER A 262 -21.49 4.95 14.43
N VAL A 263 -20.78 5.72 13.62
CA VAL A 263 -19.29 5.73 13.56
C VAL A 263 -18.71 6.42 14.81
N ALA A 264 -17.41 6.32 15.16
CA ALA A 264 -16.51 6.96 16.19
C ALA A 264 -15.68 8.24 15.84
N ALA A 265 -15.66 9.37 16.58
CA ALA A 265 -14.91 10.59 16.19
C ALA A 265 -13.41 10.33 16.29
N MET A 266 -12.67 10.48 15.20
CA MET A 266 -11.21 10.42 15.28
C MET A 266 -10.70 11.54 16.18
N SER A 267 -9.72 11.22 17.02
CA SER A 267 -9.15 12.16 17.98
C SER A 267 -8.39 13.32 17.30
N ALA A 268 -7.91 13.11 16.07
CA ALA A 268 -7.12 14.05 15.29
C ALA A 268 -7.77 14.40 13.94
N LYS A 269 -7.62 15.65 13.50
CA LYS A 269 -8.04 16.08 12.16
C LYS A 269 -7.00 15.64 11.14
N HIS A 270 -7.39 14.90 10.11
CA HIS A 270 -6.53 14.69 8.94
C HIS A 270 -6.28 16.03 8.23
N VAL A 271 -5.02 16.33 7.99
CA VAL A 271 -4.61 17.52 7.24
C VAL A 271 -4.22 17.08 5.84
N ARG A 272 -4.68 17.80 4.81
CA ARG A 272 -4.22 17.57 3.44
C ARG A 272 -2.70 17.63 3.41
N THR A 273 -2.09 16.54 2.97
CA THR A 273 -0.65 16.37 2.94
C THR A 273 -0.01 17.43 2.04
N ARG A 274 0.94 18.18 2.59
CA ARG A 274 1.74 19.14 1.82
C ARG A 274 2.98 18.43 1.28
N CYS A 275 3.41 18.79 0.08
CA CYS A 275 4.67 18.27 -0.42
C CYS A 275 5.81 18.73 0.49
N PRO A 276 6.82 17.88 0.73
CA PRO A 276 8.02 18.30 1.42
C PRO A 276 8.66 19.44 0.62
N ASP A 277 9.26 20.39 1.35
CA ASP A 277 10.00 21.46 0.70
C ASP A 277 11.22 20.90 -0.05
N PHE A 278 11.70 21.69 -1.01
CA PHE A 278 12.80 21.31 -1.88
C PHE A 278 14.10 21.01 -1.11
N ASP A 279 14.32 21.66 0.03
CA ASP A 279 15.52 21.45 0.84
C ASP A 279 15.48 20.10 1.54
N LYS A 280 14.35 19.73 2.13
CA LYS A 280 14.12 18.40 2.72
C LYS A 280 14.30 17.28 1.71
N GLY A 281 13.69 17.39 0.52
CA GLY A 281 13.82 16.38 -0.52
C GLY A 281 15.28 16.21 -1.01
N ARG A 282 16.03 17.31 -1.10
CA ARG A 282 17.47 17.26 -1.43
C ARG A 282 18.33 16.74 -0.28
N GLU A 283 18.02 17.10 0.96
CA GLU A 283 18.72 16.61 2.14
C GLU A 283 18.56 15.10 2.27
N LEU A 284 17.34 14.58 2.11
CA LEU A 284 17.05 13.14 2.09
C LEU A 284 17.92 12.41 1.06
N GLN A 285 17.93 12.90 -0.18
CA GLN A 285 18.78 12.39 -1.26
C GLN A 285 20.28 12.41 -0.86
N ARG A 286 20.77 13.51 -0.29
CA ARG A 286 22.18 13.62 0.14
C ARG A 286 22.54 12.66 1.27
N ARG A 287 21.72 12.59 2.32
CA ARG A 287 21.93 11.70 3.47
C ARG A 287 21.98 10.23 3.06
N ARG A 288 21.27 9.87 1.99
CA ARG A 288 21.19 8.51 1.47
C ARG A 288 22.24 8.22 0.39
N GLY A 289 23.18 9.15 0.17
CA GLY A 289 24.34 8.93 -0.70
C GLY A 289 23.98 8.81 -2.18
N THR A 290 22.91 9.47 -2.65
CA THR A 290 22.49 9.37 -4.05
C THR A 290 23.50 10.06 -4.97
N ASP A 291 23.97 9.35 -6.01
CA ASP A 291 24.84 9.92 -7.06
C ASP A 291 24.14 11.03 -7.87
N ARG A 292 22.80 11.03 -7.89
CA ARG A 292 21.98 11.97 -8.64
C ARG A 292 20.91 12.59 -7.76
N ILE A 293 21.00 13.91 -7.57
CA ILE A 293 19.94 14.70 -6.95
C ILE A 293 18.96 15.15 -8.04
N VAL A 294 17.70 14.74 -7.95
CA VAL A 294 16.62 15.17 -8.85
C VAL A 294 15.66 16.11 -8.14
N SER A 295 15.03 17.01 -8.90
CA SER A 295 13.92 17.81 -8.37
C SER A 295 12.67 16.95 -8.23
N TRP A 296 12.06 17.02 -7.04
CA TRP A 296 10.78 16.43 -6.71
C TRP A 296 9.59 17.34 -7.10
N GLU A 297 9.84 18.57 -7.54
CA GLU A 297 8.80 19.55 -7.88
C GLU A 297 8.31 19.44 -9.33
N LYS A 298 8.99 18.65 -10.17
CA LYS A 298 8.68 18.53 -11.59
C LYS A 298 8.53 17.07 -11.99
N LEU A 299 7.34 16.71 -12.47
CA LEU A 299 7.09 15.37 -12.95
C LEU A 299 7.45 15.26 -14.44
N PRO A 300 7.91 14.08 -14.89
CA PRO A 300 7.96 13.74 -16.30
C PRO A 300 6.60 13.97 -16.98
N PRO A 301 6.56 14.50 -18.21
CA PRO A 301 5.32 14.63 -18.95
C PRO A 301 4.75 13.24 -19.25
N ALA A 302 3.42 13.15 -19.36
CA ALA A 302 2.78 11.96 -19.88
C ALA A 302 3.29 11.71 -21.31
N PRO A 303 3.62 10.46 -21.69
CA PRO A 303 4.14 10.17 -23.03
C PRO A 303 3.11 10.55 -24.10
N ARG A 304 3.51 11.41 -25.05
CA ARG A 304 2.67 11.82 -26.19
C ARG A 304 2.81 10.79 -27.33
N ALA A 305 1.90 9.81 -27.35
CA ALA A 305 1.65 8.79 -28.38
C ALA A 305 2.71 7.68 -28.61
N PRO A 306 2.34 6.42 -28.97
CA PRO A 306 1.00 5.87 -29.15
C PRO A 306 0.77 4.63 -28.25
N LEU A 307 0.33 4.82 -27.01
CA LEU A 307 -0.23 3.67 -26.27
C LEU A 307 -1.51 3.13 -26.95
N THR A 308 -2.11 3.90 -27.86
CA THR A 308 -3.21 3.49 -28.76
C THR A 308 -2.75 2.49 -29.82
N ASP A 309 -1.54 2.63 -30.36
CA ASP A 309 -1.05 1.78 -31.46
C ASP A 309 -0.44 0.47 -30.95
N VAL A 310 -0.20 0.36 -29.64
CA VAL A 310 0.11 -0.93 -29.00
C VAL A 310 -1.21 -1.68 -28.78
N ASN A 311 -1.77 -2.27 -29.83
CA ASN A 311 -2.93 -3.17 -29.78
C ASN A 311 -4.14 -2.68 -28.95
N GLY A 312 -4.46 -1.37 -28.97
CA GLY A 312 -5.59 -0.83 -28.20
C GLY A 312 -5.41 -0.91 -26.67
N GLN A 313 -4.19 -1.06 -26.16
CA GLN A 313 -3.90 -1.23 -24.73
C GLN A 313 -4.14 0.05 -23.91
N ALA A 314 -4.21 1.21 -24.57
CA ALA A 314 -4.69 2.46 -23.97
C ALA A 314 -6.20 2.67 -24.08
N GLU A 315 -6.92 1.82 -24.82
CA GLU A 315 -8.35 2.01 -25.03
C GLU A 315 -9.14 1.46 -23.85
N CYS A 316 -10.26 2.12 -23.59
CA CYS A 316 -11.17 1.68 -22.55
C CYS A 316 -11.79 0.33 -22.93
N PRO A 317 -12.00 -0.56 -21.95
CA PRO A 317 -12.69 -1.82 -22.21
C PRO A 317 -14.03 -1.53 -22.88
N ALA A 318 -14.27 -2.14 -24.04
CA ALA A 318 -15.55 -2.07 -24.77
C ALA A 318 -16.60 -3.04 -24.22
N ASP A 319 -16.26 -3.82 -23.19
CA ASP A 319 -17.13 -4.87 -22.68
C ASP A 319 -18.40 -4.28 -22.09
N LYS A 320 -19.54 -4.75 -22.61
CA LYS A 320 -20.84 -4.52 -21.98
C LYS A 320 -20.83 -5.28 -20.67
N VAL A 321 -20.81 -4.56 -19.56
CA VAL A 321 -21.16 -5.10 -18.24
C VAL A 321 -22.46 -5.88 -18.41
N THR A 322 -22.37 -7.21 -18.31
CA THR A 322 -23.53 -8.06 -18.52
C THR A 322 -24.53 -7.83 -17.39
N PRO A 323 -25.85 -7.93 -17.63
CA PRO A 323 -26.84 -7.84 -16.56
C PRO A 323 -26.56 -8.81 -15.39
N GLU A 324 -25.88 -9.93 -15.64
CA GLU A 324 -25.40 -10.84 -14.58
C GLU A 324 -24.36 -10.20 -13.65
N SER A 325 -23.46 -9.36 -14.17
CA SER A 325 -22.45 -8.62 -13.39
C SER A 325 -23.08 -7.61 -12.41
N TYR A 326 -24.30 -7.15 -12.71
CA TYR A 326 -25.07 -6.26 -11.85
C TYR A 326 -25.78 -7.01 -10.70
N LYS A 327 -26.11 -8.30 -10.91
CA LYS A 327 -26.88 -9.10 -9.93
C LYS A 327 -26.09 -9.45 -8.67
N GLU A 328 -24.76 -9.53 -8.74
CA GLU A 328 -23.93 -9.74 -7.53
C GLU A 328 -23.67 -8.44 -6.75
N GLY A 329 -23.83 -7.27 -7.37
CA GLY A 329 -23.65 -5.96 -6.72
C GLY A 329 -24.85 -5.48 -5.89
N CYS A 330 -26.04 -6.05 -6.09
CA CYS A 330 -27.30 -5.54 -5.50
C CYS A 330 -27.90 -6.43 -4.39
N CYS A 331 -27.19 -7.42 -3.86
CA CYS A 331 -27.67 -8.16 -2.69
C CYS A 331 -27.60 -7.37 -1.35
N HIS A 332 -26.98 -6.18 -1.34
CA HIS A 332 -26.80 -5.39 -0.12
C HIS A 332 -27.42 -3.98 -0.12
N MET A 333 -28.05 -3.53 -1.21
CA MET A 333 -28.78 -2.26 -1.24
C MET A 333 -30.06 -2.39 -2.05
N LYS A 334 -31.21 -2.03 -1.43
CA LYS A 334 -32.48 -1.94 -2.13
C LYS A 334 -32.40 -0.84 -3.19
N CYS A 335 -32.28 -1.22 -4.45
CA CYS A 335 -32.56 -0.31 -5.55
C CYS A 335 -34.08 -0.14 -5.66
N ALA A 336 -34.55 1.10 -5.76
CA ALA A 336 -35.94 1.39 -6.10
C ALA A 336 -36.20 0.97 -7.55
N ASP A 337 -37.38 0.40 -7.81
CA ASP A 337 -37.79 -0.03 -9.14
C ASP A 337 -37.79 1.15 -10.11
N SER A 338 -37.13 0.96 -11.26
CA SER A 338 -37.18 1.88 -12.39
C SER A 338 -38.52 1.73 -13.12
N SER A 339 -39.38 2.74 -13.02
CA SER A 339 -40.40 3.03 -14.04
C SER A 339 -39.84 3.98 -15.08
#